data_AF-F6B995-F1
#
_entry.id   AF-F6B995-F1
#
_cell.length_a   1.000
_cell.length_b   1.000
_cell.length_c   1.000
_cell.angle_alpha   90.00
_cell.angle_beta   90.00
_cell.angle_gamma   90.00
#
_symmetry.space_group_name_H-M   'P 1'
#
loop_
_entity.id
_entity.type
_entity.pdbx_description
1 polymer ?
#
loop_
_entity_poly.entity_id
_entity_poly.type
_entity_poly.pdbx_seq_one_letter_code
_entity_poly.pdbx_strand_id
1 'polypeptide(L)' 'MPYCANCGNSENLASTLFPPSSDTAGAPPYGLLANFDAEGCITTMECQGASLDDAQMAFEEPEKYFDMCPVCGSKNIRWQ' A
#
# COMPACT_ATOMS: atom_id res chain seq x y z
N MET A 1 -3.28 11.40 7.94
CA MET A 1 -2.17 10.72 7.24
C MET A 1 -1.98 9.33 7.82
N PRO A 2 -2.01 8.28 6.98
CA PRO A 2 -1.82 6.93 7.47
C PRO A 2 -0.35 6.65 7.76
N TYR A 3 -0.07 5.91 8.82
CA TYR A 3 1.31 5.58 9.19
C TYR A 3 1.42 4.20 9.83
N CYS A 4 2.60 3.60 9.71
CA CYS A 4 2.93 2.36 10.37
C CYS A 4 3.26 2.62 11.84
N ALA A 5 2.48 2.05 12.76
CA ALA A 5 2.73 2.16 14.20
C ALA A 5 3.98 1.40 14.67
N ASN A 6 4.60 0.60 13.80
CA ASN A 6 5.80 -0.18 14.13
C ASN A 6 7.11 0.56 13.80
N CYS A 7 7.24 1.11 12.59
CA CYS A 7 8.46 1.81 12.15
C CYS A 7 8.28 3.32 11.94
N GLY A 8 7.06 3.84 12.04
CA GLY A 8 6.75 5.26 11.80
C GLY A 8 6.59 5.63 10.32
N ASN A 9 6.70 4.68 9.40
CA ASN A 9 6.58 4.96 7.97
C ASN A 9 5.19 5.49 7.60
N SER A 10 5.15 6.68 7.01
CA SER A 10 3.91 7.32 6.54
C SER A 10 3.97 7.71 5.07
N GLU A 11 5.09 7.47 4.39
CA GLU A 11 5.31 7.88 3.00
C GLU A 11 4.71 6.90 2.01
N ASN A 12 4.63 5.62 2.36
CA ASN A 12 4.14 4.59 1.47
C ASN A 12 3.48 3.43 2.21
N LEU A 13 2.41 2.89 1.65
CA LEU A 13 1.69 1.74 2.19
C LEU A 13 1.37 0.76 1.09
N ALA A 14 1.40 -0.51 1.44
CA ALA A 14 1.22 -1.63 0.55
C ALA A 14 -0.08 -2.37 0.88
N SER A 15 -0.66 -2.99 -0.14
CA SER A 15 -1.81 -3.87 -0.01
C SER A 15 -1.39 -5.32 -0.14
N THR A 16 -1.81 -6.14 0.83
CA THR A 16 -1.68 -7.60 0.74
C THR A 16 -2.88 -8.29 0.10
N LEU A 17 -3.95 -7.54 -0.20
CA LEU A 17 -5.15 -8.07 -0.83
C LEU A 17 -4.90 -8.46 -2.30
N PHE A 18 -3.95 -7.79 -2.95
CA PHE A 18 -3.57 -8.09 -4.31
C PHE A 18 -2.32 -8.95 -4.31
N PRO A 19 -2.34 -10.13 -4.96
CA PRO A 19 -1.13 -10.91 -5.13
C PRO A 19 -0.15 -10.15 -6.04
N PRO A 20 1.17 -10.29 -5.83
CA PRO A 20 2.14 -9.76 -6.78
C PRO A 20 1.98 -10.43 -8.14
N SER A 21 2.16 -9.69 -9.23
CA SER A 21 2.02 -10.20 -10.61
C SER A 21 3.12 -11.17 -11.01
N SER A 22 4.17 -11.34 -10.21
CA SER A 22 5.34 -12.13 -10.58
C SER A 22 5.77 -13.06 -9.44
N ASP A 23 5.81 -14.36 -9.72
CA ASP A 23 6.43 -15.40 -8.87
C ASP A 23 7.97 -15.39 -8.94
N THR A 24 8.58 -14.27 -9.34
CA THR A 24 10.03 -14.15 -9.40
C THR A 24 10.60 -13.89 -8.01
N ALA A 25 11.78 -14.44 -7.72
CA ALA A 25 12.42 -14.45 -6.39
C ALA A 25 12.74 -13.07 -5.77
N GLY A 26 12.36 -11.96 -6.43
CA GLY A 26 12.52 -10.59 -5.94
C GLY A 26 11.26 -9.73 -6.05
N ALA A 27 10.10 -10.32 -6.34
CA ALA A 27 8.86 -9.55 -6.39
C ALA A 27 8.50 -9.02 -5.00
N PRO A 28 7.99 -7.78 -4.89
CA PRO A 28 7.48 -7.27 -3.63
C PRO A 28 6.36 -8.17 -3.12
N PRO A 29 6.20 -8.36 -1.80
CA PRO A 29 5.14 -9.21 -1.25
C PRO A 29 3.72 -8.59 -1.36
N TYR A 30 3.55 -7.59 -2.22
CA TYR A 30 2.33 -6.80 -2.39
C TYR A 30 2.04 -6.55 -3.86
N GLY A 31 0.76 -6.61 -4.24
CA GLY A 31 0.30 -6.31 -5.62
C GLY A 31 -0.07 -4.85 -5.86
N LEU A 32 -0.13 -4.03 -4.80
CA LEU A 32 -0.41 -2.60 -4.88
C LEU A 32 0.38 -1.83 -3.83
N LEU A 33 0.95 -0.69 -4.22
CA LEU A 33 1.66 0.24 -3.36
C LEU A 33 1.15 1.66 -3.63
N ALA A 34 0.81 2.40 -2.58
CA ALA A 34 0.49 3.83 -2.68
C ALA A 34 1.52 4.64 -1.91
N ASN A 35 1.89 5.78 -2.49
CA ASN A 35 2.70 6.80 -1.85
C ASN A 35 1.79 7.93 -1.39
N PHE A 36 2.01 8.40 -0.17
CA PHE A 36 1.23 9.44 0.48
C PHE A 36 2.07 10.69 0.65
N ASP A 37 1.45 11.86 0.49
CA ASP A 37 2.08 13.13 0.87
C ASP A 37 1.94 13.40 2.38
N ALA A 38 2.50 14.54 2.80
CA ALA A 38 2.41 15.03 4.18
C ALA A 38 0.97 15.36 4.63
N GLU A 39 0.03 15.53 3.70
CA GLU A 39 -1.39 15.76 3.99
C GLU A 39 -2.15 14.42 4.14
N GLY A 40 -1.53 13.30 3.74
CA GLY A 40 -2.13 11.97 3.73
C GLY A 40 -2.92 11.67 2.46
N CYS A 41 -2.72 12.44 1.40
CA CYS A 41 -3.29 12.20 0.08
C CYS A 41 -2.39 11.25 -0.72
N ILE A 42 -2.98 10.35 -1.50
CA ILE A 42 -2.23 9.49 -2.41
C ILE A 42 -1.65 10.35 -3.54
N THR A 43 -0.34 10.35 -3.66
CA THR A 43 0.39 11.06 -4.73
C THR A 43 0.59 10.17 -5.94
N THR A 44 1.04 8.94 -5.72
CA THR A 44 1.30 7.96 -6.78
C THR A 44 0.90 6.57 -6.32
N MET A 45 0.43 5.75 -7.26
CA MET A 45 0.17 4.32 -7.04
C MET A 45 0.95 3.47 -8.02
N GLU A 46 1.59 2.43 -7.49
CA GLU A 46 2.28 1.41 -8.26
C GLU A 46 1.46 0.12 -8.23
N CYS A 47 0.94 -0.25 -9.39
CA CYS A 47 0.16 -1.47 -9.58
C CYS A 47 1.11 -2.59 -10.03
N GLN A 48 1.46 -3.47 -9.10
CA GLN A 48 2.38 -4.59 -9.33
C GLN A 48 1.64 -5.93 -9.50
N GLY A 49 0.31 -5.92 -9.56
CA GLY A 49 -0.56 -7.09 -9.63
C GLY A 49 -2.06 -6.78 -9.53
N ALA A 50 -2.42 -5.59 -9.07
CA ALA A 50 -3.78 -5.07 -9.11
C ALA A 50 -4.18 -4.56 -10.51
N SER A 51 -5.46 -4.71 -10.86
CA SER A 51 -6.04 -4.12 -12.08
C SER A 51 -6.22 -2.61 -11.95
N LEU A 52 -6.50 -1.90 -13.05
CA LEU A 52 -6.83 -0.47 -12.98
C LEU A 52 -8.09 -0.19 -12.14
N ASP A 53 -9.11 -1.05 -12.25
CA ASP A 53 -10.32 -0.96 -11.41
C ASP A 53 -9.99 -1.15 -9.92
N ASP A 54 -9.11 -2.10 -9.60
CA ASP A 54 -8.66 -2.34 -8.22
C ASP A 54 -7.90 -1.14 -7.65
N ALA A 55 -7.02 -0.55 -8.46
CA ALA A 55 -6.29 0.66 -8.09
C ALA A 55 -7.23 1.86 -7.89
N GLN A 56 -8.27 1.98 -8.72
CA GLN A 56 -9.30 3.01 -8.56
C GLN A 56 -10.07 2.83 -7.25
N MET A 57 -10.50 1.60 -6.93
CA MET A 57 -11.17 1.31 -5.67
C MET A 57 -10.26 1.56 -4.46
N ALA A 58 -8.97 1.23 -4.57
CA ALA A 58 -7.99 1.52 -3.53
C ALA A 58 -7.69 3.01 -3.37
N PHE A 59 -7.82 3.81 -4.44
CA PHE A 59 -7.76 5.26 -4.36
C PHE A 59 -8.97 5.84 -3.63
N GLU A 60 -10.16 5.28 -3.88
CA GLU A 60 -11.41 5.73 -3.28
C GLU A 60 -11.53 5.34 -1.80
N GLU A 61 -11.04 4.14 -1.44
CA GLU A 61 -11.14 3.61 -0.07
C GLU A 61 -9.79 3.10 0.47
N PRO A 62 -8.76 3.95 0.59
CA PRO A 62 -7.39 3.50 0.85
C PRO A 62 -7.23 2.74 2.17
N GLU A 63 -8.01 3.11 3.20
CA GLU A 63 -8.03 2.43 4.50
C GLU A 63 -8.45 0.96 4.44
N LYS A 64 -9.21 0.56 3.41
CA LYS A 64 -9.65 -0.82 3.21
C LYS A 64 -8.63 -1.67 2.47
N TYR A 65 -7.81 -1.04 1.63
CA TYR A 65 -6.89 -1.74 0.74
C TYR A 65 -5.45 -1.75 1.27
N PHE A 66 -4.98 -0.68 1.89
CA PHE A 66 -3.59 -0.55 2.34
C PHE A 66 -3.43 -1.00 3.79
N ASP A 67 -3.13 -2.29 3.96
CA ASP A 67 -3.05 -2.95 5.27
C ASP A 67 -1.62 -3.23 5.74
N MET A 68 -0.60 -2.99 4.90
CA MET A 68 0.78 -3.40 5.17
C MET A 68 1.79 -2.27 4.98
N CYS A 69 2.82 -2.25 5.82
CA CYS A 69 3.97 -1.38 5.64
C CYS A 69 5.00 -2.06 4.73
N PRO A 70 5.37 -1.47 3.57
CA PRO A 70 6.37 -2.04 2.67
C PRO A 70 7.79 -2.01 3.27
N VAL A 71 8.05 -1.11 4.23
CA VAL A 71 9.38 -0.92 4.85
C VAL A 71 9.69 -2.01 5.87
N CYS A 72 8.76 -2.31 6.78
CA CYS A 72 9.00 -3.26 7.87
C CYS A 72 8.12 -4.51 7.82
N GLY A 73 7.21 -4.61 6.84
CA GLY A 73 6.26 -5.71 6.69
C GLY A 73 5.15 -5.76 7.74
N SER A 74 5.06 -4.78 8.64
CA SER A 74 4.02 -4.76 9.68
C SER A 74 2.65 -4.42 9.11
N LYS A 75 1.61 -5.11 9.60
CA LYS A 75 0.21 -4.82 9.28
C LYS A 75 -0.45 -3.80 10.23
N ASN A 76 0.33 -3.22 11.14
CA ASN A 76 -0.16 -2.27 12.13
C ASN A 76 -0.18 -0.85 11.55
N ILE A 77 -1.10 -0.61 10.61
CA ILE A 77 -1.30 0.69 9.97
C ILE A 77 -2.39 1.46 10.70
N ARG A 78 -2.09 2.71 11.04
CA ARG A 78 -3.01 3.64 11.68
C ARG A 78 -3.50 4.63 10.65
N TRP A 79 -4.79 4.51 10.33
CA TRP A 79 -5.58 5.49 9.60
C TRP A 79 -6.21 6.40 10.66
N GLN A 80 -5.87 7.70 10.64
CA GLN A 80 -6.43 8.74 11.52
C GLN A 80 -7.44 9.58 10.77
#